data_AF-W3RI72-F1
#
_entry.id   AF-W3RI72-F1
#
_cell.length_a   1.000
_cell.length_b   1.000
_cell.length_c   1.000
_cell.angle_alpha   90.00
_cell.angle_beta   90.00
_cell.angle_gamma   90.00
#
_symmetry.space_group_name_H-M   'P 1'
#
loop_
_entity.id
_entity.type
_entity.pdbx_description
1 polymer ?
#
loop_
_entity_poly.entity_id
_entity_poly.type
_entity_poly.pdbx_seq_one_letter_code
_entity_poly.pdbx_strand_id
1 'polypeptide(L)'
;MVCREVVAMYRALLALVLIASPLAASAQSVMDGSSKRIGEDQQAKLFGALRSSLNDPFSAQVIELEMGKDGRVCGKLNAKNGYGGFTGFRVFAFDPSNGQLTQLSDLNNFDVSRPDARQKLDEAAANLSFITTSCPHLKKS
;
A
#
# COMPACT_ATOMS: atom_id res chain seq x y z
N MET A 1 7.39 58.18 19.40
CA MET A 1 8.25 57.12 20.00
C MET A 1 7.37 55.90 20.32
N VAL A 2 6.96 55.14 19.30
CA VAL A 2 6.08 53.95 19.44
C VAL A 2 6.60 52.74 18.63
N CYS A 3 7.57 52.93 17.73
CA CYS A 3 8.03 51.87 16.81
C CYS A 3 8.90 50.76 17.41
N ARG A 4 9.43 50.87 18.64
CA ARG A 4 10.39 49.88 19.16
C ARG A 4 9.72 48.70 19.87
N GLU A 5 8.65 48.97 20.63
CA GLU A 5 7.88 47.95 21.37
C GLU A 5 7.04 47.08 20.42
N VAL A 6 6.43 47.68 19.39
CA VAL A 6 5.55 46.98 18.43
C VAL A 6 6.34 45.99 17.56
N VAL A 7 7.58 46.33 17.18
CA VAL A 7 8.46 45.47 16.38
C VAL A 7 8.97 44.27 17.19
N ALA A 8 9.17 44.42 18.51
CA ALA A 8 9.57 43.32 19.39
C ALA A 8 8.44 42.30 19.59
N MET A 9 7.20 42.78 19.75
CA MET A 9 6.02 41.93 19.87
C MET A 9 5.74 41.13 18.58
N TYR A 10 5.90 41.75 17.42
CA TYR A 10 5.69 41.09 16.13
C TYR A 10 6.73 39.98 15.85
N ARG A 11 7.97 40.16 16.32
CA ARG A 11 9.04 39.15 16.24
C ARG A 11 8.81 37.95 17.15
N ALA A 12 8.29 38.19 18.37
CA ALA A 12 7.93 37.12 19.30
C ALA A 12 6.75 36.28 18.78
N LEU A 13 5.77 36.92 18.14
CA LEU A 13 4.62 36.22 17.53
C LEU A 13 5.01 35.40 16.29
N LEU A 14 5.94 35.88 15.46
CA LEU A 14 6.44 35.13 14.31
C LEU A 14 7.23 33.87 14.69
N ALA A 15 7.93 33.88 15.83
CA ALA A 15 8.70 32.72 16.30
C ALA A 15 7.81 31.58 16.83
N LEU A 16 6.60 31.88 17.33
CA LEU A 16 5.71 30.88 17.91
C LEU A 16 4.95 30.04 16.86
N VAL A 17 4.79 30.56 15.64
CA VAL A 17 4.03 29.90 14.56
C VAL A 17 4.81 28.76 13.90
N LEU A 18 6.15 28.73 14.02
CA LEU A 18 6.99 27.75 13.33
C LEU A 18 7.14 26.39 14.06
N ILE A 19 6.62 26.25 15.30
CA ILE A 19 6.81 25.03 16.11
C ILE A 19 5.62 24.05 15.98
N ALA A 20 4.53 24.44 15.31
CA ALA A 20 3.33 23.63 15.17
C ALA A 20 3.15 23.13 13.73
N SER A 21 4.17 22.49 13.17
CA SER A 21 4.02 21.74 11.92
C SER A 21 3.85 20.26 12.27
N PRO A 22 2.64 19.67 12.19
CA PRO A 22 2.51 18.22 12.31
C PRO A 22 3.28 17.58 11.16
N LEU A 23 4.33 16.80 11.49
CA LEU A 23 5.09 16.05 10.51
C LEU A 23 4.12 15.17 9.71
N ALA A 24 4.23 15.26 8.40
CA ALA A 24 3.36 14.63 7.41
C ALA A 24 2.95 13.21 7.82
N ALA A 25 1.71 13.08 8.31
CA ALA A 25 1.03 11.81 8.36
C ALA A 25 0.89 11.33 6.93
N SER A 26 1.77 10.42 6.51
CA SER A 26 1.70 9.77 5.21
C SER A 26 0.52 8.80 5.25
N ALA A 27 -0.68 9.34 5.07
CA ALA A 27 -1.93 8.59 5.05
C ALA A 27 -2.03 7.81 3.74
N GLN A 28 -1.29 6.70 3.63
CA GLN A 28 -1.67 5.66 2.67
C GLN A 28 -3.00 5.08 3.16
N SER A 29 -4.02 5.22 2.33
CA SER A 29 -5.40 5.04 2.78
C SER A 29 -5.82 3.58 2.69
N VAL A 30 -5.86 2.92 3.85
CA VAL A 30 -6.74 1.76 4.04
C VAL A 30 -8.17 2.28 4.11
N MET A 31 -8.97 2.04 3.08
CA MET A 31 -10.25 2.73 2.89
C MET A 31 -11.40 2.18 3.74
N ASP A 32 -11.30 0.94 4.21
CA ASP A 32 -12.36 0.22 4.92
C ASP A 32 -12.07 0.02 6.43
N GLY A 33 -10.98 0.60 6.92
CA GLY A 33 -10.57 0.48 8.33
C GLY A 33 -10.06 -0.91 8.73
N SER A 34 -9.81 -1.81 7.76
CA SER A 34 -9.29 -3.16 8.03
C SER A 34 -7.87 -3.18 8.61
N SER A 35 -7.16 -2.06 8.54
CA SER A 35 -5.80 -1.88 9.06
C SER A 35 -5.66 -2.32 10.52
N LYS A 36 -6.71 -2.14 11.32
CA LYS A 36 -6.77 -2.57 12.74
C LYS A 36 -6.53 -4.07 12.95
N ARG A 37 -6.70 -4.90 11.91
CA ARG A 37 -6.57 -6.37 12.00
C ARG A 37 -5.14 -6.88 11.90
N ILE A 38 -4.19 -6.08 11.39
CA ILE A 38 -2.82 -6.53 11.10
C ILE A 38 -1.76 -5.88 12.00
N GLY A 39 -2.12 -4.85 12.78
CA GLY A 39 -1.19 -4.12 13.66
C GLY A 39 -0.31 -3.10 12.92
N GLU A 40 0.23 -2.12 13.65
CA GLU A 40 0.95 -0.98 13.08
C GLU A 40 2.30 -1.37 12.44
N ASP A 41 3.04 -2.31 13.05
CA ASP A 41 4.33 -2.80 12.50
C ASP A 41 4.15 -3.46 11.12
N GLN A 42 3.12 -4.30 10.98
CA GLN A 42 2.83 -4.98 9.72
C GLN A 42 2.34 -4.00 8.64
N GLN A 43 1.54 -3.01 9.04
CA GLN A 43 1.18 -1.91 8.14
C GLN A 43 2.41 -1.18 7.62
N ALA A 44 3.33 -0.79 8.50
CA ALA A 44 4.53 -0.07 8.11
C ALA A 44 5.38 -0.87 7.10
N LYS A 45 5.54 -2.18 7.34
CA LYS A 45 6.25 -3.10 6.43
C LYS A 45 5.55 -3.25 5.08
N LEU A 46 4.24 -3.51 5.08
CA LEU A 46 3.42 -3.61 3.88
C LEU A 46 3.54 -2.34 3.04
N PHE A 47 3.36 -1.18 3.68
CA PHE A 47 3.43 0.11 3.01
C PHE A 47 4.84 0.46 2.52
N GLY A 48 5.88 -0.02 3.22
CA GLY A 48 7.25 0.00 2.71
C GLY A 48 7.40 -0.76 1.40
N ALA A 49 6.88 -1.99 1.34
CA ALA A 49 6.91 -2.81 0.13
C ALA A 49 6.09 -2.20 -1.02
N LEU A 50 4.89 -1.66 -0.72
CA LEU A 50 4.05 -0.99 -1.73
C LEU A 50 4.74 0.24 -2.33
N ARG A 51 5.46 1.03 -1.52
CA ARG A 51 6.25 2.17 -2.02
C ARG A 51 7.34 1.76 -3.00
N SER A 52 7.95 0.60 -2.78
CA SER A 52 8.99 0.07 -3.67
C SER A 52 8.43 -0.59 -4.92
N SER A 53 7.19 -1.09 -4.88
CA SER A 53 6.59 -1.89 -5.95
C SER A 53 5.66 -1.13 -6.90
N LEU A 54 5.17 0.05 -6.53
CA LEU A 54 4.15 0.79 -7.30
C LEU A 54 4.70 2.08 -7.90
N ASN A 55 4.21 2.43 -9.10
CA ASN A 55 4.54 3.70 -9.76
C ASN A 55 3.95 4.93 -9.04
N ASP A 56 2.73 4.78 -8.47
CA ASP A 56 2.07 5.81 -7.67
C ASP A 56 1.57 5.20 -6.34
N PRO A 57 2.48 5.03 -5.36
CA PRO A 57 2.18 4.34 -4.10
C PRO A 57 1.34 5.16 -3.12
N PHE A 58 1.20 6.47 -3.34
CA PHE A 58 0.40 7.34 -2.48
C PHE A 58 -1.06 7.39 -2.92
N SER A 59 -1.33 7.16 -4.20
CA SER A 59 -2.69 6.99 -4.72
C SER A 59 -3.28 5.60 -4.47
N ALA A 60 -2.46 4.65 -4.02
CA ALA A 60 -2.85 3.26 -3.86
C ALA A 60 -3.91 3.11 -2.76
N GLN A 61 -4.98 2.41 -3.12
CA GLN A 61 -6.12 2.15 -2.24
C GLN A 61 -6.05 0.71 -1.76
N VAL A 62 -6.14 0.52 -0.44
CA VAL A 62 -6.06 -0.81 0.18
C VAL A 62 -7.36 -1.09 0.94
N ILE A 63 -7.92 -2.28 0.77
CA ILE A 63 -9.10 -2.76 1.50
C ILE A 63 -8.91 -4.24 1.88
N GLU A 64 -9.76 -4.73 2.77
CA GLU A 64 -9.84 -6.13 3.21
C GLU A 64 -8.53 -6.67 3.77
N LEU A 65 -7.75 -5.83 4.48
CA LEU A 65 -6.53 -6.27 5.16
C LEU A 65 -6.81 -7.26 6.28
N GLU A 66 -6.10 -8.38 6.24
CA GLU A 66 -6.20 -9.42 7.25
C GLU A 66 -4.89 -10.22 7.35
N MET A 67 -4.62 -10.79 8.53
CA MET A 67 -3.52 -11.74 8.69
C MET A 67 -3.94 -13.12 8.18
N GLY A 68 -3.17 -13.66 7.24
CA GLY A 68 -3.26 -15.03 6.77
C GLY A 68 -2.82 -16.04 7.84
N LYS A 69 -3.12 -17.32 7.59
CA LYS A 69 -2.85 -18.42 8.55
C LYS A 69 -1.37 -18.65 8.84
N ASP A 70 -0.52 -18.16 7.96
CA ASP A 70 0.93 -18.34 7.90
C ASP A 70 1.70 -17.08 8.27
N GLY A 71 1.02 -16.05 8.79
CA GLY A 71 1.64 -14.78 9.17
C GLY A 71 1.81 -13.79 8.03
N ARG A 72 1.27 -14.07 6.83
CA ARG A 72 1.24 -13.11 5.73
C ARG A 72 0.14 -12.08 5.92
N VAL A 73 0.31 -10.91 5.31
CA VAL A 73 -0.73 -9.88 5.22
C VAL A 73 -1.44 -10.01 3.89
N CYS A 74 -2.73 -10.29 3.94
CA CYS A 74 -3.60 -10.45 2.78
C CYS A 74 -4.44 -9.18 2.58
N GLY A 75 -4.81 -8.86 1.35
CA GLY A 75 -5.82 -7.83 1.10
C GLY A 75 -6.10 -7.60 -0.37
N LYS A 76 -6.79 -6.50 -0.66
CA LYS A 76 -7.03 -6.02 -2.01
C LYS A 76 -6.39 -4.65 -2.20
N LEU A 77 -5.73 -4.48 -3.33
CA LEU A 77 -5.00 -3.29 -3.72
C LEU A 77 -5.56 -2.77 -5.04
N ASN A 78 -5.87 -1.48 -5.10
CA ASN A 78 -6.18 -0.78 -6.33
C ASN A 78 -5.11 0.31 -6.52
N ALA A 79 -4.27 0.13 -7.53
CA ALA A 79 -3.18 1.03 -7.87
C ALA A 79 -3.34 1.51 -9.32
N LYS A 80 -2.77 2.67 -9.63
CA LYS A 80 -2.77 3.19 -11.00
C LYS A 80 -1.86 2.36 -11.91
N ASN A 81 -2.30 2.15 -13.14
CA ASN A 81 -1.48 1.62 -14.21
C ASN A 81 -0.48 2.68 -14.73
N GLY A 82 0.38 2.29 -15.69
CA GLY A 82 1.35 3.22 -16.31
C GLY A 82 0.73 4.40 -17.06
N TYR A 83 -0.58 4.38 -17.32
CA TYR A 83 -1.34 5.47 -17.94
C TYR A 83 -2.04 6.36 -16.90
N GLY A 84 -1.83 6.12 -15.60
CA GLY A 84 -2.39 6.92 -14.51
C GLY A 84 -3.83 6.56 -14.10
N GLY A 85 -4.41 5.50 -14.65
CA GLY A 85 -5.78 5.06 -14.36
C GLY A 85 -5.85 3.88 -13.39
N PHE A 86 -6.89 3.84 -12.55
CA PHE A 86 -7.19 2.69 -11.70
C PHE A 86 -7.86 1.57 -12.52
N THR A 87 -7.39 0.34 -12.37
CA THR A 87 -7.92 -0.84 -13.10
C THR A 87 -8.78 -1.74 -12.22
N GLY A 88 -9.06 -1.30 -10.99
CA GLY A 88 -9.87 -2.00 -10.00
C GLY A 88 -9.03 -2.75 -8.97
N PHE A 89 -9.70 -3.18 -7.90
CA PHE A 89 -9.05 -3.93 -6.83
C PHE A 89 -8.55 -5.29 -7.30
N ARG A 90 -7.34 -5.65 -6.88
CA ARG A 90 -6.70 -6.95 -7.11
C ARG A 90 -6.23 -7.53 -5.80
N VAL A 91 -6.38 -8.84 -5.64
CA VAL A 91 -5.92 -9.54 -4.44
C VAL A 91 -4.40 -9.50 -4.38
N PHE A 92 -3.84 -9.34 -3.19
CA PHE A 92 -2.42 -9.49 -2.93
C PHE A 92 -2.17 -10.26 -1.63
N ALA A 93 -0.98 -10.84 -1.53
CA ALA A 93 -0.40 -11.33 -0.29
C ALA A 93 0.99 -10.72 -0.10
N PHE A 94 1.29 -10.34 1.13
CA PHE A 94 2.57 -9.78 1.54
C PHE A 94 3.18 -10.65 2.63
N ASP A 95 4.44 -11.03 2.46
CA ASP A 95 5.20 -11.78 3.47
C ASP A 95 6.10 -10.82 4.25
N PRO A 96 5.78 -10.52 5.52
CA PRO A 96 6.55 -9.58 6.32
C PRO A 96 7.94 -10.11 6.72
N SER A 97 8.22 -11.40 6.53
CA SER A 97 9.49 -12.03 6.90
C SER A 97 10.59 -11.73 5.88
N ASN A 98 10.22 -11.62 4.59
CA ASN A 98 11.15 -11.39 3.48
C ASN A 98 10.82 -10.13 2.66
N GLY A 99 9.70 -9.46 2.94
CA GLY A 99 9.27 -8.25 2.24
C GLY A 99 8.65 -8.50 0.87
N GLN A 100 8.34 -9.76 0.51
CA GLN A 100 7.80 -10.12 -0.79
C GLN A 100 6.31 -9.74 -0.89
N LEU A 101 5.96 -9.02 -1.97
CA LEU A 101 4.60 -8.68 -2.33
C LEU A 101 4.20 -9.46 -3.58
N THR A 102 3.18 -10.33 -3.47
CA THR A 102 2.65 -11.12 -4.59
C THR A 102 1.24 -10.61 -4.91
N GLN A 103 1.01 -10.17 -6.15
CA GLN A 103 -0.31 -9.72 -6.60
C GLN A 103 -0.95 -10.74 -7.54
N LEU A 104 -2.27 -10.91 -7.43
CA LEU A 104 -3.04 -11.73 -8.37
C LEU A 104 -3.18 -11.07 -9.77
N SER A 105 -2.75 -9.80 -9.91
CA SER A 105 -2.73 -9.02 -11.16
C SER A 105 -1.94 -9.68 -12.27
N ASP A 106 -0.90 -10.44 -11.91
CA ASP A 106 -0.02 -11.14 -12.87
C ASP A 106 -0.77 -12.18 -13.71
N LEU A 107 -2.01 -12.54 -13.33
CA LEU A 107 -2.84 -13.52 -14.01
C LEU A 107 -3.75 -12.94 -15.09
N ASN A 108 -4.17 -11.67 -14.95
CA ASN A 108 -5.28 -11.12 -15.75
C ASN A 108 -4.79 -10.28 -16.94
N ASN A 109 -3.52 -9.90 -16.98
CA ASN A 109 -2.89 -9.22 -18.12
C ASN A 109 -1.97 -10.17 -18.91
N PHE A 110 -2.22 -11.47 -18.77
CA PHE A 110 -1.39 -12.50 -19.35
C PHE A 110 -1.81 -12.77 -20.80
N ASP A 111 -1.02 -12.24 -21.73
CA ASP A 111 -1.17 -12.54 -23.15
C ASP A 111 -0.73 -13.98 -23.41
N VAL A 112 -1.70 -14.90 -23.41
CA VAL A 112 -1.53 -16.35 -23.66
C VAL A 112 -0.95 -16.63 -25.07
N SER A 113 -0.89 -15.63 -25.95
CA SER A 113 -0.40 -15.77 -27.34
C SER A 113 1.12 -15.90 -27.45
N ARG A 114 1.86 -15.69 -26.36
CA ARG A 114 3.33 -15.66 -26.34
C ARG A 114 3.92 -17.06 -26.09
N PRO A 115 4.96 -17.53 -26.82
CA PRO A 115 5.52 -18.87 -26.61
C PRO A 115 6.22 -19.07 -25.25
N ASP A 116 6.56 -17.99 -24.53
CA ASP A 116 7.01 -18.00 -23.12
C ASP A 116 5.85 -18.15 -22.11
N ALA A 117 4.62 -18.28 -22.59
CA ALA A 117 3.42 -18.27 -21.76
C ALA A 117 3.35 -19.44 -20.77
N ARG A 118 3.91 -20.61 -21.09
CA ARG A 118 3.81 -21.79 -20.22
C ARG A 118 4.54 -21.60 -18.89
N GLN A 119 5.76 -21.07 -18.91
CA GLN A 119 6.57 -20.91 -17.70
C GLN A 119 5.95 -19.89 -16.74
N LYS A 120 5.39 -18.80 -17.28
CA LYS A 120 4.69 -17.79 -16.48
C LYS A 120 3.29 -18.23 -16.04
N LEU A 121 2.63 -19.14 -16.77
CA LEU A 121 1.39 -19.80 -16.32
C LEU A 121 1.63 -20.71 -15.11
N ASP A 122 2.76 -21.40 -15.06
CA ASP A 122 3.13 -22.23 -13.92
C ASP A 122 3.46 -21.38 -12.67
N GLU A 123 4.17 -20.25 -12.84
CA GLU A 123 4.38 -19.26 -11.75
C GLU A 123 3.08 -18.60 -11.30
N ALA A 124 2.23 -18.24 -12.25
CA ALA A 124 0.88 -17.74 -12.03
C ALA A 124 0.03 -18.70 -11.18
N ALA A 125 0.01 -19.98 -11.56
CA ALA A 125 -0.71 -21.02 -10.85
C ALA A 125 -0.11 -21.26 -9.45
N ALA A 126 1.21 -21.21 -9.32
CA ALA A 126 1.90 -21.30 -8.03
C ALA A 126 1.51 -20.12 -7.12
N ASN A 127 1.60 -18.87 -7.60
CA ASN A 127 1.21 -17.67 -6.86
C ASN A 127 -0.28 -17.68 -6.48
N LEU A 128 -1.13 -18.22 -7.35
CA LEU A 128 -2.54 -18.37 -7.09
C LEU A 128 -2.83 -19.39 -5.99
N SER A 129 -2.25 -20.58 -6.08
CA SER A 129 -2.37 -21.61 -5.05
C SER A 129 -1.83 -21.13 -3.71
N PHE A 130 -0.75 -20.35 -3.75
CA PHE A 130 -0.11 -19.75 -2.58
C PHE A 130 -1.00 -18.71 -1.90
N ILE A 131 -1.56 -17.77 -2.66
CA ILE A 131 -2.48 -16.76 -2.14
C ILE A 131 -3.77 -17.41 -1.62
N THR A 132 -4.35 -18.38 -2.34
CA THR A 132 -5.59 -19.04 -1.90
C THR A 132 -5.40 -19.91 -0.65
N THR A 133 -4.21 -20.49 -0.46
CA THR A 133 -3.89 -21.27 0.76
C THR A 133 -3.65 -20.36 1.96
N SER A 134 -2.90 -19.27 1.77
CA SER A 134 -2.52 -18.32 2.83
C SER A 134 -3.68 -17.41 3.22
N CYS A 135 -4.49 -17.01 2.23
CA CYS A 135 -5.57 -16.03 2.32
C CYS A 135 -6.93 -16.62 1.87
N PRO A 136 -7.48 -17.64 2.56
CA PRO A 136 -8.69 -18.33 2.11
C PRO A 136 -9.96 -17.45 2.18
N HIS A 137 -9.92 -16.33 2.90
CA HIS A 137 -11.04 -15.40 3.04
C HIS A 137 -11.22 -14.47 1.82
N LEU A 138 -10.17 -14.28 1.00
CA LEU A 138 -10.24 -13.42 -0.18
C LEU A 138 -10.81 -14.19 -1.36
N LYS A 139 -12.04 -13.86 -1.74
CA LYS A 139 -12.63 -14.35 -2.99
C LYS A 139 -11.95 -13.66 -4.17
N LYS A 140 -11.65 -14.42 -5.24
CA LYS A 140 -11.27 -13.83 -6.52
C LYS A 140 -12.38 -12.88 -6.98
N SER A 141 -11.99 -11.65 -7.29
CA SER A 141 -12.84 -10.68 -7.99
C SER A 141 -12.85 -10.95 -9.49
#